data_AF-A0A068QQC7-F1
#
_entry.id   AF-A0A068QQC7-F1
#
_cell.length_a   1.000
_cell.length_b   1.000
_cell.length_c   1.000
_cell.angle_alpha   90.00
_cell.angle_beta   90.00
_cell.angle_gamma   90.00
#
_symmetry.space_group_name_H-M   'P 1'
#
loop_
_entity.id
_entity.type
_entity.pdbx_description
1 polymer ?
#
loop_
_entity_poly.entity_id
_entity_poly.type
_entity_poly.pdbx_seq_one_letter_code
_entity_poly.pdbx_strand_id
1 'polypeptide(L)'
;MEPLQFTVWQVIAACLLKRHFGLSLNDTALCETDTAESLRINGIRPFEAINGLVDKYDLTRLDGNTVSSRTPYLRIQDEWHVFFYHGSLEDLLRDIG
;
A
#
# COMPACT_ATOMS: atom_id res chain seq x y z
N MET A 1 20.88 2.67 -13.00
CA MET A 1 19.55 2.52 -12.38
C MET A 1 19.73 2.86 -10.93
N GLU A 2 19.35 4.08 -10.52
CA GLU A 2 19.36 4.46 -9.10
C GLU A 2 18.46 3.47 -8.35
N PRO A 3 18.92 2.82 -7.28
CA PRO A 3 18.04 2.00 -6.46
C PRO A 3 16.97 2.92 -5.89
N LEU A 4 15.71 2.69 -6.27
CA LEU A 4 14.57 3.39 -5.69
C LEU A 4 14.56 3.09 -4.20
N GLN A 5 15.11 3.99 -3.40
CA GLN A 5 15.11 3.89 -1.94
C GLN A 5 13.71 4.22 -1.45
N PHE A 6 12.82 3.24 -1.52
CA PHE A 6 11.50 3.37 -0.95
C PHE A 6 11.59 3.41 0.57
N THR A 7 10.90 4.37 1.17
CA THR A 7 10.75 4.43 2.63
C THR A 7 9.91 3.25 3.12
N VAL A 8 10.02 2.88 4.40
CA VAL A 8 9.15 1.84 5.01
C VAL A 8 7.66 2.13 4.75
N TRP A 9 7.26 3.40 4.77
CA TRP A 9 5.89 3.82 4.45
C TRP A 9 5.49 3.45 3.01
N GLN A 10 6.35 3.76 2.03
CA GLN A 10 6.11 3.46 0.62
C GLN A 10 6.12 1.96 0.35
N VAL A 11 7.01 1.24 1.01
CA VAL A 11 7.11 -0.21 0.96
C VAL A 11 5.81 -0.87 1.45
N ILE A 12 5.24 -0.42 2.57
CA ILE A 12 3.93 -0.89 3.05
C ILE A 12 2.81 -0.55 2.06
N ALA A 13 2.80 0.69 1.53
CA ALA A 13 1.81 1.11 0.55
C ALA A 13 1.86 0.25 -0.73
N ALA A 14 3.05 -0.09 -1.20
CA ALA A 14 3.27 -0.94 -2.37
C ALA A 14 2.69 -2.35 -2.16
N CYS A 15 2.95 -2.96 -1.00
CA CYS A 15 2.40 -4.28 -0.66
C CYS A 15 0.86 -4.26 -0.61
N LEU A 16 0.28 -3.23 0.00
CA LEU A 16 -1.17 -3.07 0.06
C LEU A 16 -1.79 -2.90 -1.34
N LEU A 17 -1.20 -2.06 -2.19
CA LEU A 17 -1.65 -1.85 -3.57
C LEU A 17 -1.57 -3.13 -4.40
N LYS A 18 -0.42 -3.83 -4.36
CA LYS A 18 -0.23 -5.06 -5.13
C LYS A 18 -1.17 -6.17 -4.68
N ARG A 19 -1.35 -6.33 -3.35
CA ARG A 19 -2.19 -7.38 -2.79
C ARG A 19 -3.67 -7.13 -3.01
N HIS A 20 -4.13 -5.90 -2.79
CA HIS A 20 -5.56 -5.60 -2.75
C HIS A 20 -6.10 -5.05 -4.06
N PHE A 21 -5.28 -4.40 -4.87
CA PHE A 21 -5.71 -3.76 -6.12
C PHE A 21 -4.94 -4.24 -7.33
N GLY A 22 -3.92 -5.09 -7.15
CA GLY A 22 -3.05 -5.53 -8.25
C GLY A 22 -2.23 -4.39 -8.87
N LEU A 23 -2.10 -3.26 -8.16
CA LEU A 23 -1.41 -2.07 -8.65
C LEU A 23 0.03 -2.02 -8.15
N SER A 24 0.94 -1.50 -8.97
CA SER A 24 2.27 -1.15 -8.50
C SER A 24 2.26 0.22 -7.84
N LEU A 25 3.15 0.45 -6.87
CA LEU A 25 3.35 1.78 -6.29
C LEU A 25 3.66 2.82 -7.38
N ASN A 26 4.44 2.41 -8.40
CA ASN A 26 4.86 3.23 -9.53
C ASN A 26 3.69 3.77 -10.37
N ASP A 27 2.54 3.10 -10.35
CA ASP A 27 1.33 3.52 -11.06
C ASP A 27 0.53 4.58 -10.28
N THR A 28 1.01 4.97 -9.09
CA THR A 28 0.31 5.85 -8.16
C THR A 28 1.16 7.07 -7.79
N ALA A 29 0.49 8.15 -7.38
CA ALA A 29 1.15 9.34 -6.83
C ALA A 29 1.96 9.07 -5.56
N LEU A 30 1.80 7.89 -4.94
CA LEU A 30 2.53 7.50 -3.72
C LEU A 30 3.97 7.04 -4.01
N CYS A 31 4.32 6.81 -5.28
CA CYS A 31 5.70 6.57 -5.70
C CYS A 31 6.59 7.81 -5.49
N GLU A 32 6.01 9.00 -5.58
CA GLU A 32 6.75 10.25 -5.41
C GLU A 32 7.17 10.41 -3.94
N THR A 33 8.47 10.57 -3.71
CA THR A 33 9.04 10.74 -2.36
C THR A 33 8.43 11.93 -1.64
N ASP A 34 8.23 13.06 -2.31
CA ASP A 34 7.63 14.27 -1.72
C ASP A 34 6.19 14.03 -1.27
N THR A 35 5.41 13.31 -2.08
CA THR A 35 4.03 12.94 -1.75
C THR A 35 3.99 11.99 -0.56
N ALA A 36 4.83 10.95 -0.56
CA ALA A 36 4.93 10.00 0.56
C ALA A 36 5.40 10.66 1.87
N GLU A 37 6.38 11.56 1.79
CA GLU A 37 6.90 12.27 2.95
C GLU A 37 5.87 13.27 3.50
N SER A 38 5.17 14.01 2.63
CA SER A 38 4.08 14.88 3.04
C SER A 38 2.99 14.12 3.78
N LEU A 39 2.55 12.96 3.26
CA LEU A 39 1.56 12.12 3.93
C LEU A 39 2.07 11.62 5.29
N ARG A 40 3.34 11.19 5.36
CA ARG A 40 3.99 10.77 6.61
C ARG A 40 4.04 11.88 7.65
N ILE A 41 4.42 13.11 7.25
CA ILE A 41 4.50 14.28 8.15
C ILE A 41 3.11 14.70 8.63
N ASN A 42 2.10 14.57 7.78
CA ASN A 42 0.69 14.78 8.14
C ASN A 42 0.11 13.65 9.01
N GLY A 43 0.88 12.59 9.29
CA GLY A 43 0.45 11.46 10.11
C GLY A 43 -0.50 10.50 9.41
N ILE A 44 -0.64 10.59 8.09
CA ILE A 44 -1.53 9.75 7.29
C ILE A 44 -0.88 8.37 7.10
N ARG A 45 -1.64 7.32 7.45
CA ARG A 45 -1.19 5.94 7.31
C ARG A 45 -1.24 5.48 5.85
N PRO A 46 -0.42 4.49 5.45
CA PRO A 46 -0.42 3.97 4.08
C PRO A 46 -1.82 3.53 3.59
N PHE A 47 -2.59 2.84 4.43
CA PHE A 47 -3.94 2.38 4.06
C PHE A 47 -4.93 3.55 3.89
N GLU A 48 -4.80 4.62 4.67
CA GLU A 48 -5.65 5.82 4.55
C GLU A 48 -5.34 6.58 3.26
N ALA A 49 -4.06 6.72 2.92
CA ALA A 49 -3.66 7.30 1.65
C ALA A 49 -4.21 6.52 0.45
N ILE A 50 -4.17 5.18 0.53
CA ILE A 50 -4.76 4.31 -0.49
C ILE A 50 -6.28 4.45 -0.52
N ASN A 51 -6.96 4.58 0.62
CA ASN A 51 -8.40 4.86 0.66
C ASN A 51 -8.75 6.17 -0.04
N GLY A 52 -7.91 7.20 0.06
CA GLY A 52 -8.06 8.43 -0.73
C GLY A 52 -7.93 8.18 -2.25
N LEU A 53 -7.10 7.22 -2.67
CA LEU A 53 -7.03 6.78 -4.07
C LEU A 53 -8.28 5.98 -4.47
N VAL A 54 -8.80 5.14 -3.57
CA VAL A 54 -10.07 4.42 -3.77
C VAL A 54 -11.18 5.42 -4.04
N ASP A 55 -11.31 6.46 -3.22
CA ASP A 55 -12.33 7.51 -3.41
C ASP A 55 -12.12 8.29 -4.70
N LYS A 56 -10.86 8.60 -5.06
CA LYS A 56 -10.54 9.42 -6.23
C LYS A 56 -10.71 8.68 -7.56
N TYR A 57 -10.39 7.39 -7.59
CA TYR A 57 -10.32 6.59 -8.82
C TYR A 57 -11.30 5.41 -8.84
N ASP A 58 -12.20 5.31 -7.85
CA ASP A 58 -13.17 4.22 -7.68
C ASP A 58 -12.52 2.82 -7.75
N LEU A 59 -11.40 2.68 -7.04
CA LEU A 59 -10.61 1.44 -7.08
C LEU A 59 -11.41 0.27 -6.50
N THR A 60 -11.44 -0.84 -7.22
CA THR A 60 -12.10 -2.08 -6.77
C THR A 60 -11.07 -3.03 -6.16
N ARG A 61 -11.36 -3.55 -4.96
CA ARG A 61 -10.53 -4.60 -4.34
C ARG A 61 -10.60 -5.90 -5.15
N LEU A 62 -9.45 -6.47 -5.48
CA LEU A 62 -9.26 -7.69 -6.27
C LEU A 62 -9.08 -8.95 -5.40
N ASP A 63 -8.90 -8.80 -4.10
CA ASP A 63 -8.76 -9.90 -3.15
C ASP A 63 -10.10 -10.65 -2.96
N GLY A 64 -10.36 -11.54 -3.92
CA GLY A 64 -11.63 -12.23 -4.13
C GLY A 64 -11.96 -13.39 -3.20
N ASN A 65 -11.54 -13.39 -1.92
CA ASN A 65 -11.91 -14.51 -1.05
C ASN A 65 -11.99 -14.26 0.46
N THR A 66 -12.36 -13.06 0.91
CA THR A 66 -12.84 -12.94 2.30
C THR A 66 -14.24 -12.39 2.30
N VAL A 67 -15.16 -13.12 2.92
CA VAL A 67 -16.57 -12.76 3.16
C VAL A 67 -16.71 -11.41 3.92
N SER A 68 -15.60 -10.74 4.24
CA SER A 68 -15.48 -9.57 5.11
C SER A 68 -15.20 -8.23 4.38
N SER A 69 -14.77 -8.21 3.12
CA SER A 69 -14.47 -6.97 2.38
C SER A 69 -15.64 -6.57 1.46
N ARG A 70 -16.79 -6.25 2.07
CA ARG A 70 -17.96 -5.68 1.35
C ARG A 70 -17.73 -4.25 0.86
N THR A 71 -16.57 -3.67 1.15
CA THR A 71 -16.17 -2.30 0.86
C THR A 71 -14.78 -2.28 0.22
N PRO A 72 -14.52 -1.40 -0.77
CA PRO A 72 -13.20 -1.27 -1.40
C PRO A 72 -12.15 -0.65 -0.47
N TYR A 73 -12.55 -0.11 0.68
CA TYR A 73 -11.64 0.48 1.66
C TYR A 73 -10.76 -0.55 2.36
N LEU A 74 -9.49 -0.20 2.51
CA LEU A 74 -8.53 -0.85 3.38
C LEU A 74 -8.77 -0.45 4.84
N ARG A 75 -8.44 -1.36 5.75
CA ARG A 75 -8.47 -1.13 7.19
C ARG A 75 -7.07 -1.30 7.77
N ILE A 76 -6.90 -0.86 9.01
CA ILE A 76 -5.66 -1.08 9.76
C ILE A 76 -5.24 -2.56 9.81
N GLN A 77 -6.21 -3.48 9.74
CA GLN A 77 -5.94 -4.91 9.75
C GLN A 77 -5.26 -5.41 8.46
N ASP A 78 -5.54 -4.76 7.33
CA ASP A 78 -4.83 -5.00 6.06
C ASP A 78 -3.36 -4.56 6.20
N GLU A 79 -3.11 -3.42 6.86
CA GLU A 79 -1.75 -2.93 7.16
C GLU A 79 -1.01 -3.87 8.13
N TRP A 80 -1.67 -4.33 9.19
CA TRP A 80 -1.09 -5.27 10.16
C TRP A 80 -0.70 -6.59 9.49
N HIS A 81 -1.46 -7.05 8.51
CA HIS A 81 -1.15 -8.28 7.78
C HIS A 81 0.19 -8.20 7.04
N VAL A 82 0.58 -7.01 6.57
CA VAL A 82 1.89 -6.75 5.96
C VAL A 82 3.01 -6.92 6.98
N PHE A 83 2.82 -6.45 8.21
CA PHE A 83 3.80 -6.56 9.30
C PHE A 83 3.92 -7.97 9.91
N PHE A 84 2.80 -8.69 10.05
CA PHE A 84 2.78 -9.96 10.80
C PHE A 84 3.04 -11.21 9.95
N TYR A 85 2.83 -11.15 8.63
CA TYR A 85 2.99 -12.32 7.75
C TYR A 85 4.26 -12.33 6.90
N HIS A 86 4.98 -11.20 6.82
CA HIS A 86 6.34 -11.20 6.29
C HIS A 86 7.30 -11.41 7.45
N GLY A 87 8.00 -12.55 7.46
CA GLY A 87 8.99 -12.89 8.48
C GLY A 87 10.21 -11.96 8.49
N SER A 88 10.40 -11.16 7.44
CA SER A 88 11.49 -10.19 7.29
C SER A 88 11.13 -9.08 6.29
N LEU A 89 11.80 -7.92 6.40
CA LEU A 89 11.76 -6.82 5.43
C LEU A 89 12.19 -7.27 4.02
N GLU A 90 13.08 -8.27 3.94
CA GLU A 90 13.56 -8.84 2.67
C GLU A 90 12.45 -9.58 1.89
N ASP A 91 11.59 -10.32 2.60
CA ASP A 91 10.41 -10.97 1.99
C ASP A 91 9.43 -9.94 1.45
N LEU A 92 9.38 -8.78 2.11
CA LEU A 92 8.46 -7.70 1.78
C LEU A 92 8.95 -6.91 0.56
N LEU A 93 10.27 -6.73 0.42
CA LEU A 93 10.89 -6.18 -0.80
C LEU A 93 10.76 -7.14 -2.00
N ARG A 94 10.77 -8.45 -1.77
CA ARG A 94 10.55 -9.46 -2.82
C ARG A 94 9.18 -9.35 -3.46
N ASP A 95 8.17 -8.99 -2.66
CA ASP A 95 6.82 -8.78 -3.14
C ASP A 95 6.65 -7.46 -3.91
N ILE A 96 7.61 -6.55 -3.89
CA ILE A 96 7.55 -5.28 -4.66
C ILE A 96 8.21 -5.41 -6.04
N GLY A 97 9.05 -6.43 -6.24
CA GLY A 97 9.69 -6.78 -7.51
C GLY A 97 8.76 -7.42 -8.54
#